data_AF-A0A7W9L8V5-F1
#
_entry.id   AF-A0A7W9L8V5-F1
#
_cell.length_a   1.000
_cell.length_b   1.000
_cell.length_c   1.000
_cell.angle_alpha   90.00
_cell.angle_beta   90.00
_cell.angle_gamma   90.00
#
_symmetry.space_group_name_H-M   'P 1'
#
loop_
_entity.id
_entity.type
_entity.pdbx_description
1 polymer ?
#
loop_
_entity_poly.entity_id
_entity_poly.type
_entity_poly.pdbx_seq_one_letter_code
_entity_poly.pdbx_strand_id
1 'polypeptide(L)'
;MALEPAVIAPVVNHPSLPLDDPAGLEISDEDAHAVRDRITRDGLKVLAYRFDDDRWCTGRRFAAYRALLGVAFDGRVLPGSSANTSPPPFFADVVGTPHSVVTAHLVDEEGHPTLKARDEIVAFLTDRLSPFGHFAGCEGERSLLE
;
A
#
# COMPACT_ATOMS: atom_id res chain seq x y z
N MET A 1 10.50 -1.07 5.98
CA MET A 1 9.43 -2.05 5.63
C MET A 1 10.06 -3.38 5.24
N ALA A 2 9.35 -4.52 5.33
CA ALA A 2 9.75 -5.78 4.70
C ALA A 2 11.25 -6.18 4.82
N LEU A 3 11.90 -5.95 5.97
CA LEU A 3 13.23 -6.53 6.26
C LEU A 3 13.08 -7.84 7.04
N GLU A 4 12.16 -7.85 8.01
CA GLU A 4 11.75 -9.07 8.72
C GLU A 4 11.20 -10.11 7.74
N PRO A 5 11.79 -11.33 7.64
CA PRO A 5 11.34 -12.40 6.75
C PRO A 5 9.85 -12.72 6.83
N ALA A 6 9.23 -12.63 8.01
CA ALA A 6 7.80 -12.88 8.18
C ALA A 6 6.89 -11.86 7.45
N VAL A 7 7.41 -10.67 7.11
CA VAL A 7 6.64 -9.65 6.39
C VAL A 7 6.67 -9.93 4.90
N ILE A 8 5.65 -10.63 4.39
CA ILE A 8 5.54 -11.06 2.98
C ILE A 8 4.47 -10.30 2.18
N ALA A 9 3.66 -9.47 2.85
CA ALA A 9 2.57 -8.70 2.25
C ALA A 9 2.60 -7.23 2.71
N PRO A 10 3.66 -6.47 2.38
CA PRO A 10 3.81 -5.09 2.85
C PRO A 10 2.76 -4.15 2.23
N VAL A 11 2.10 -3.38 3.09
CA VAL A 11 1.17 -2.30 2.72
C VAL A 11 1.70 -0.98 3.30
N VAL A 12 1.82 0.04 2.46
CA VAL A 12 2.31 1.37 2.81
C VAL A 12 1.19 2.36 2.54
N ASN A 13 0.34 2.55 3.53
CA ASN A 13 -0.82 3.43 3.42
C ASN A 13 -0.42 4.79 4.02
N HIS A 14 -0.49 5.85 3.22
CA HIS A 14 -0.21 7.26 3.60
C HIS A 14 1.13 7.50 4.34
N PRO A 15 2.29 7.06 3.80
CA PRO A 15 3.60 7.33 4.39
C PRO A 15 3.87 8.84 4.46
N SER A 16 4.12 9.35 5.67
CA SER A 16 4.16 10.79 5.96
C SER A 16 5.53 11.32 6.37
N LEU A 17 6.46 10.44 6.75
CA LEU A 17 7.74 10.83 7.34
C LEU A 17 8.89 10.79 6.34
N PRO A 18 9.95 11.60 6.57
CA PRO A 18 10.00 12.70 7.53
C PRO A 18 9.11 13.90 7.10
N LEU A 19 8.70 14.74 8.05
CA LEU A 19 7.75 15.84 7.79
C LEU A 19 8.38 17.03 7.05
N ASP A 20 9.69 17.22 7.19
CA ASP A 20 10.46 18.33 6.62
C ASP A 20 11.09 18.03 5.25
N ASP A 21 11.04 16.76 4.81
CA ASP A 21 11.44 16.36 3.47
C ASP A 21 10.26 15.69 2.73
N PRO A 22 9.66 16.37 1.73
CA PRO A 22 8.52 15.84 0.98
C PRO A 22 8.88 14.63 0.10
N ALA A 23 10.16 14.40 -0.22
CA ALA A 23 10.61 13.24 -1.00
C ALA A 23 11.28 12.16 -0.12
N GLY A 24 11.63 12.51 1.12
CA GLY A 24 12.28 11.64 2.08
C GLY A 24 11.44 10.40 2.38
N LEU A 25 12.11 9.26 2.53
CA LEU A 25 11.51 8.01 2.95
C LEU A 25 11.81 7.77 4.43
N GLU A 26 10.89 7.16 5.16
CA GLU A 26 11.07 6.74 6.55
C GLU A 26 11.98 5.51 6.71
N ILE A 27 13.04 5.44 5.92
CA ILE A 27 13.95 4.31 5.79
C ILE A 27 15.36 4.87 5.58
N SER A 28 16.36 4.34 6.29
CA SER A 28 17.76 4.69 6.04
C SER A 28 18.20 4.24 4.64
N ASP A 29 19.26 4.82 4.08
CA ASP A 29 19.79 4.41 2.78
C ASP A 29 20.20 2.93 2.76
N GLU A 30 20.82 2.45 3.85
CA GLU A 30 21.19 1.04 4.03
C GLU A 30 19.96 0.13 3.99
N ASP A 31 18.94 0.45 4.79
CA ASP A 31 17.70 -0.33 4.82
C ASP A 31 16.95 -0.23 3.49
N ALA A 32 16.98 0.92 2.81
CA ALA A 32 16.32 1.10 1.52
C ALA A 32 16.92 0.16 0.46
N HIS A 33 18.24 0.02 0.42
CA HIS A 33 18.91 -0.95 -0.45
C HIS A 33 18.57 -2.39 -0.08
N ALA A 34 18.62 -2.74 1.21
CA ALA A 34 18.27 -4.08 1.69
C ALA A 34 16.81 -4.45 1.36
N VAL A 35 15.88 -3.50 1.49
CA VAL A 35 14.47 -3.66 1.12
C VAL A 35 14.31 -3.90 -0.37
N ARG A 36 14.92 -3.07 -1.21
CA ARG A 36 14.87 -3.24 -2.67
C ARG A 36 15.40 -4.62 -3.08
N ASP A 37 16.54 -5.01 -2.53
CA ASP A 37 17.20 -6.27 -2.87
C ASP A 37 16.34 -7.47 -2.43
N ARG A 38 15.75 -7.40 -1.23
CA ARG A 38 14.79 -8.41 -0.77
C ARG A 38 13.55 -8.49 -1.66
N ILE A 39 12.92 -7.36 -1.95
CA ILE A 39 11.70 -7.30 -2.78
C ILE A 39 11.97 -7.92 -4.16
N THR A 40 13.14 -7.64 -4.74
CA THR A 40 13.56 -8.19 -6.03
C THR A 40 13.81 -9.70 -5.94
N ARG A 41 14.60 -10.15 -4.96
CA ARG A 41 14.96 -11.56 -4.78
C ARG A 41 13.74 -12.44 -4.51
N ASP A 42 12.81 -11.97 -3.67
CA ASP A 42 11.67 -12.75 -3.18
C ASP A 42 10.40 -12.50 -4.03
N GLY A 43 10.47 -11.65 -5.07
CA GLY A 43 9.32 -11.32 -5.93
C GLY A 43 8.16 -10.66 -5.17
N LEU A 44 8.45 -9.86 -4.13
CA LEU A 44 7.42 -9.23 -3.32
C LEU A 44 6.81 -8.04 -4.05
N LYS A 45 5.55 -7.74 -3.72
CA LYS A 45 4.88 -6.50 -4.10
C LYS A 45 4.65 -5.67 -2.85
N VAL A 46 4.70 -4.35 -3.00
CA VAL A 46 4.39 -3.37 -1.97
C VAL A 46 3.16 -2.60 -2.41
N LEU A 47 2.03 -2.84 -1.77
CA LEU A 47 0.80 -2.12 -2.06
C LEU A 47 0.81 -0.78 -1.32
N ALA A 48 0.46 0.32 -1.98
CA ALA A 48 0.49 1.64 -1.35
C ALA A 48 -0.67 2.54 -1.77
N TYR A 49 -1.11 3.41 -0.86
CA TYR A 49 -2.23 4.33 -1.09
C TYR A 49 -1.93 5.73 -0.55
N ARG A 50 -2.44 6.75 -1.26
CA ARG A 50 -2.51 8.15 -0.80
C ARG A 50 -3.71 8.85 -1.43
N PHE A 51 -4.09 10.01 -0.89
CA PHE A 51 -4.88 10.99 -1.63
C PHE A 51 -3.97 11.91 -2.47
N ASP A 52 -4.48 12.45 -3.57
CA ASP A 52 -3.72 13.33 -4.47
C ASP A 52 -3.33 14.67 -3.82
N ASP A 53 -4.21 15.23 -3.00
CA ASP A 53 -4.07 16.49 -2.25
C ASP A 53 -3.49 16.34 -0.83
N ASP A 54 -3.10 15.12 -0.44
CA ASP A 54 -2.47 14.85 0.85
C ASP A 54 -1.15 15.63 1.01
N ARG A 55 -1.14 16.57 1.95
CA ARG A 55 0.02 17.42 2.28
C ARG A 55 1.11 16.68 3.05
N TRP A 56 0.78 15.58 3.71
CA TRP A 56 1.69 14.80 4.52
C TRP A 56 2.25 13.63 3.74
N CYS A 57 1.43 12.86 3.04
CA CYS A 57 1.88 11.85 2.07
C CYS A 57 1.96 12.48 0.68
N THR A 58 3.11 13.10 0.37
CA THR A 58 3.23 13.85 -0.87
C THR A 58 3.41 12.95 -2.10
N GLY A 59 3.05 13.47 -3.27
CA GLY A 59 3.35 12.80 -4.54
C GLY A 59 4.85 12.60 -4.79
N ARG A 60 5.72 13.44 -4.22
CA ARG A 60 7.18 13.30 -4.33
C ARG A 60 7.69 12.10 -3.55
N ARG A 61 7.14 11.83 -2.36
CA ARG A 61 7.46 10.61 -1.59
C ARG A 61 7.01 9.35 -2.31
N PHE A 62 5.83 9.38 -2.92
CA PHE A 62 5.37 8.27 -3.78
C PHE A 62 6.29 8.04 -4.99
N ALA A 63 6.78 9.11 -5.60
CA ALA A 63 7.77 9.01 -6.67
C ALA A 63 9.11 8.45 -6.18
N ALA A 64 9.54 8.80 -4.97
CA ALA A 64 10.75 8.23 -4.36
C ALA A 64 10.61 6.72 -4.09
N TYR A 65 9.48 6.27 -3.55
CA TYR A 65 9.19 4.83 -3.43
C TYR A 65 9.17 4.11 -4.78
N ARG A 66 8.54 4.72 -5.79
CA ARG A 66 8.53 4.20 -7.16
C ARG A 66 9.95 4.08 -7.73
N ALA A 67 10.80 5.08 -7.49
CA ALA A 67 12.19 5.05 -7.94
C ALA A 67 13.00 3.96 -7.22
N LEU A 68 12.78 3.77 -5.93
CA LEU A 68 13.47 2.76 -5.13
C LEU A 68 13.07 1.33 -5.51
N LEU A 69 11.78 1.09 -5.71
CA LEU A 69 11.20 -0.26 -5.80
C LEU A 69 10.72 -0.65 -7.21
N GLY A 70 10.71 0.30 -8.15
CA GLY A 70 10.30 0.09 -9.52
C GLY A 70 8.86 -0.44 -9.65
N VAL A 71 8.71 -1.53 -10.42
CA VAL A 71 7.41 -2.17 -10.69
C VAL A 71 6.82 -2.89 -9.47
N ALA A 72 7.63 -3.19 -8.44
CA ALA A 72 7.15 -3.85 -7.24
C ALA A 72 6.30 -2.93 -6.36
N PHE A 73 6.42 -1.61 -6.51
CA PHE A 73 5.57 -0.64 -5.82
C PHE A 73 4.20 -0.52 -6.50
N ASP A 74 3.15 -1.13 -5.99
CA ASP A 74 1.77 -0.91 -6.47
C ASP A 74 1.16 0.30 -5.75
N GLY A 75 1.63 1.50 -6.13
CA GLY A 75 1.15 2.77 -5.57
C GLY A 75 -0.11 3.29 -6.28
N ARG A 76 -1.17 3.51 -5.50
CA ARG A 76 -2.49 3.99 -5.94
C ARG A 76 -2.78 5.36 -5.34
N VAL A 77 -3.40 6.23 -6.13
CA VAL A 77 -3.71 7.61 -5.74
C VAL A 77 -5.21 7.81 -5.89
N LEU A 78 -5.87 8.19 -4.79
CA LEU A 78 -7.28 8.53 -4.76
C LEU A 78 -7.46 10.04 -4.89
N PRO A 79 -8.57 10.51 -5.48
CA PRO A 79 -8.90 11.93 -5.44
C PRO A 79 -9.24 12.34 -4.00
N GLY A 80 -8.64 13.42 -3.51
CA GLY A 80 -8.92 13.96 -2.18
C GLY A 80 -10.38 14.36 -1.98
N SER A 81 -11.07 14.72 -3.07
CA SER A 81 -12.51 14.98 -3.09
C SER A 81 -13.39 13.76 -2.75
N SER A 82 -12.82 12.55 -2.75
CA SER A 82 -13.50 11.34 -2.25
C SER A 82 -13.32 11.10 -0.75
N ALA A 83 -12.52 11.90 -0.05
CA ALA A 83 -12.34 11.70 1.39
C ALA A 83 -13.62 12.01 2.17
N ASN A 84 -13.83 11.32 3.30
CA ASN A 84 -14.85 11.72 4.27
C ASN A 84 -14.64 13.19 4.67
N THR A 85 -15.66 14.02 4.46
CA THR A 85 -15.64 15.47 4.73
C THR A 85 -15.86 15.83 6.19
N SER A 86 -16.22 14.86 7.03
CA SER A 86 -16.45 15.00 8.47
C SER A 86 -15.57 14.03 9.27
N PRO A 87 -14.23 14.09 9.16
CA PRO A 87 -13.34 13.20 9.89
C PRO A 87 -13.27 13.60 11.39
N PRO A 88 -12.71 12.74 12.27
CA PRO A 88 -12.54 13.08 13.68
C PRO A 88 -11.72 14.37 13.90
N PRO A 89 -11.90 15.10 15.03
CA PRO A 89 -11.34 16.44 15.23
C PRO A 89 -9.84 16.57 14.94
N PHE A 90 -9.03 15.59 15.36
CA PHE A 90 -7.59 15.61 15.06
C PHE A 90 -7.30 15.69 13.55
N PHE A 91 -8.05 14.98 12.72
CA PHE A 91 -7.86 14.98 11.27
C PHE A 91 -8.41 16.24 10.62
N ALA A 92 -9.53 16.75 11.12
CA ALA A 92 -10.11 18.01 10.65
C ALA A 92 -9.20 19.22 10.99
N ASP A 93 -8.74 19.30 12.24
CA ASP A 93 -8.16 20.51 12.81
C ASP A 93 -6.62 20.53 12.76
N VAL A 94 -5.97 19.36 12.87
CA VAL A 94 -4.50 19.24 12.95
C VAL A 94 -3.91 18.74 11.63
N VAL A 95 -4.43 17.62 11.10
CA VAL A 95 -3.96 17.08 9.81
C VAL A 95 -4.41 17.99 8.67
N GLY A 96 -5.68 18.43 8.69
CA GLY A 96 -6.24 19.46 7.81
C GLY A 96 -6.20 19.13 6.32
N THR A 97 -6.14 17.85 5.97
CA THR A 97 -6.11 17.34 4.60
C THR A 97 -6.51 15.86 4.60
N PRO A 98 -7.10 15.34 3.51
CA PRO A 98 -7.22 13.91 3.31
C PRO A 98 -5.89 13.20 3.51
N HIS A 99 -5.85 12.20 4.40
CA HIS A 99 -4.63 11.49 4.76
C HIS A 99 -4.85 9.99 5.00
N SER A 100 -5.61 9.63 6.04
CA SER A 100 -5.86 8.23 6.39
C SER A 100 -6.97 7.58 5.58
N VAL A 101 -6.59 7.02 4.42
CA VAL A 101 -7.48 6.48 3.36
C VAL A 101 -8.56 5.53 3.87
N VAL A 102 -8.20 4.58 4.73
CA VAL A 102 -9.11 3.48 5.17
C VAL A 102 -9.53 3.59 6.63
N THR A 103 -9.29 4.75 7.25
CA THR A 103 -9.73 5.03 8.63
C THR A 103 -10.45 6.37 8.70
N ALA A 104 -9.78 7.45 9.09
CA ALA A 104 -10.41 8.76 9.32
C ALA A 104 -11.12 9.32 8.09
N HIS A 105 -10.63 9.00 6.89
CA HIS A 105 -11.17 9.49 5.62
C HIS A 105 -11.94 8.42 4.82
N LEU A 106 -12.20 7.26 5.44
CA LEU A 106 -13.03 6.22 4.84
C LEU A 106 -14.48 6.70 4.74
N VAL A 107 -15.13 6.37 3.63
CA VAL A 107 -16.58 6.50 3.43
C VAL A 107 -17.09 5.09 3.15
N ASP A 108 -17.94 4.58 4.04
CA ASP A 108 -18.44 3.21 4.01
C ASP A 108 -19.72 3.11 3.16
N GLU A 109 -19.55 3.36 1.86
CA GLU A 109 -20.62 3.33 0.87
C GLU A 109 -20.24 2.42 -0.30
N GLU A 110 -21.20 1.65 -0.80
CA GLU A 110 -20.96 0.72 -1.91
C GLU A 110 -20.42 1.46 -3.15
N GLY A 111 -19.33 0.93 -3.72
CA GLY A 111 -18.67 1.52 -4.89
C GLY A 111 -17.78 2.74 -4.57
N HIS A 112 -17.72 3.18 -3.33
CA HIS A 112 -16.93 4.35 -2.95
C HIS A 112 -15.41 4.09 -3.07
N PRO A 113 -14.59 5.04 -3.59
CA PRO A 113 -13.16 4.83 -3.82
C PRO A 113 -12.36 4.36 -2.59
N THR A 114 -12.65 4.90 -1.40
CA THR A 114 -11.97 4.52 -0.16
C THR A 114 -12.37 3.13 0.34
N LEU A 115 -13.61 2.70 0.06
CA LEU A 115 -14.07 1.35 0.35
C LEU A 115 -13.38 0.33 -0.56
N LYS A 116 -13.27 0.64 -1.85
CA LYS A 116 -12.50 -0.15 -2.80
C LYS A 116 -11.04 -0.28 -2.38
N ALA A 117 -10.40 0.80 -1.94
CA ALA A 117 -9.02 0.75 -1.44
C ALA A 117 -8.86 -0.18 -0.23
N ARG A 118 -9.81 -0.17 0.72
CA ARG A 118 -9.86 -1.13 1.84
C ARG A 118 -9.96 -2.56 1.33
N ASP A 119 -10.90 -2.84 0.44
CA ASP A 119 -11.16 -4.19 -0.07
C ASP A 119 -9.97 -4.75 -0.85
N GLU A 120 -9.29 -3.90 -1.63
CA GLU A 120 -8.06 -4.25 -2.34
C GLU A 120 -6.90 -4.55 -1.37
N ILE A 121 -6.79 -3.83 -0.25
CA ILE A 121 -5.81 -4.14 0.81
C ILE A 121 -6.12 -5.50 1.45
N VAL A 122 -7.38 -5.73 1.82
CA VAL A 122 -7.80 -7.01 2.42
C VAL A 122 -7.56 -8.15 1.45
N ALA A 123 -7.93 -8.00 0.17
CA ALA A 123 -7.70 -9.01 -0.85
C ALA A 123 -6.21 -9.33 -1.03
N PHE A 124 -5.35 -8.31 -1.08
CA PHE A 124 -3.90 -8.50 -1.16
C PHE A 124 -3.35 -9.26 0.06
N LEU A 125 -3.79 -8.90 1.26
CA LEU A 125 -3.37 -9.60 2.49
C LEU A 125 -3.90 -11.04 2.52
N THR A 126 -5.15 -11.27 2.14
CA THR A 126 -5.74 -12.61 2.07
C THR A 126 -4.99 -13.50 1.07
N ASP A 127 -4.70 -12.99 -0.13
CA ASP A 127 -3.96 -13.72 -1.16
C ASP A 127 -2.57 -14.16 -0.66
N ARG A 128 -1.85 -13.25 0.01
CA ARG A 128 -0.47 -13.49 0.44
C ARG A 128 -0.32 -14.24 1.74
N LEU A 129 -1.31 -14.17 2.64
CA LEU A 129 -1.20 -14.69 4.01
C LEU A 129 -2.04 -15.93 4.27
N SER A 130 -2.95 -16.30 3.35
CA SER A 130 -3.74 -17.52 3.53
C SER A 130 -2.89 -18.77 3.30
N PRO A 131 -3.01 -19.82 4.14
CA PRO A 131 -2.27 -21.08 3.98
C PRO A 131 -2.50 -21.80 2.63
N PHE A 132 -3.57 -21.41 1.92
CA PHE A 132 -3.98 -21.96 0.63
C PHE A 132 -3.74 -21.00 -0.54
N GLY A 133 -3.03 -19.89 -0.32
CA GLY A 133 -2.65 -18.92 -1.36
C GLY A 133 -1.59 -19.51 -2.29
N HIS A 134 -1.93 -19.58 -3.59
CA HIS A 134 -1.20 -20.16 -4.72
C HIS A 134 -1.22 -21.69 -4.90
N PHE A 135 -2.41 -22.27 -5.12
CA PHE A 135 -2.55 -23.40 -6.06
C PHE A 135 -2.91 -22.86 -7.45
N ALA A 136 -1.99 -22.17 -8.11
CA ALA A 136 -2.13 -21.87 -9.53
C ALA A 136 -1.03 -22.62 -10.28
N GLY A 137 -1.38 -23.77 -10.85
CA GLY A 137 -0.54 -24.47 -11.83
C GLY A 137 -0.07 -25.87 -11.43
N CYS A 138 -1.00 -26.80 -11.17
CA CYS A 138 -0.73 -28.23 -11.33
C CYS A 138 -2.05 -28.99 -11.54
N GLU A 139 -2.86 -28.56 -12.51
CA GLU A 139 -3.78 -29.52 -13.16
C GLU A 139 -2.94 -30.32 -14.15
N GLY A 140 -2.24 -31.33 -13.61
CA GLY A 140 -1.73 -32.41 -14.41
C GLY A 140 -2.91 -33.16 -15.02
N GLU A 141 -2.88 -33.31 -16.34
CA GLU A 141 -3.69 -34.23 -17.10
C GLU A 141 -3.71 -35.60 -16.40
N ARG A 142 -4.80 -35.92 -15.69
CA ARG A 142 -5.15 -37.31 -15.42
C ARG A 142 -5.88 -37.85 -16.65
N SER A 143 -5.08 -38.21 -17.65
CA SER A 143 -5.42 -39.30 -18.55
C SER A 143 -5.26 -40.62 -17.79
N LEU A 144 -6.37 -41.32 -17.55
CA LEU A 144 -6.49 -42.76 -17.31
C LEU A 144 -7.94 -43.08 -17.66
N LEU A 145 -8.23 -43.63 -18.84
CA LEU A 145 -8.34 -45.08 -19.05
C LEU A 145 -9.17 -45.74 -17.95
N GLU A 146 -10.49 -45.75 -18.13
CA GLU A 146 -11.37 -46.93 -18.11
C GLU A 146 -12.78 -46.55 -18.63
#